data_AF-A0A0Q0J3R3-F1
#
_entry.id   AF-A0A0Q0J3R3-F1
#
_cell.length_a   1.000
_cell.length_b   1.000
_cell.length_c   1.000
_cell.angle_alpha   90.00
_cell.angle_beta   90.00
_cell.angle_gamma   90.00
#
_symmetry.space_group_name_H-M   'P 1'
#
loop_
_entity.id
_entity.type
_entity.pdbx_description
1 polymer ?
#
loop_
_entity_poly.entity_id
_entity_poly.type
_entity_poly.pdbx_seq_one_letter_code
_entity_poly.pdbx_strand_id
1 'polypeptide(L)'
;MYQFISQATLSKFGVNALKMTTLIATVSLALINPVAAEIDPSQLDDIKAIKINNTQVITAGLPKAEEFKTLQQAGVEVVINLIPKNNPNYLAQESQLVTDLGMKYENIEVDWQQPTIEDVEQFFMVMDSHNDKSILVHCAANYRASAFYYLYLATQGIDVSGQMLDDTLSPWGDLQQSFVKYPQWQQLIEDVKHKYSPQ
;
A
#
# COMPACT_ATOMS: atom_id res chain seq x y z
N MET A 1 0.53 -96.37 34.39
CA MET A 1 1.86 -96.01 34.88
C MET A 1 2.24 -94.69 34.21
N TYR A 2 2.36 -93.60 34.99
CA TYR A 2 3.04 -92.30 34.71
C TYR A 2 2.57 -91.46 33.49
N GLN A 3 1.91 -90.29 33.72
CA GLN A 3 2.47 -88.91 33.78
C GLN A 3 2.80 -88.32 32.39
N PHE A 4 2.72 -87.03 32.04
CA PHE A 4 2.10 -85.76 32.50
C PHE A 4 2.56 -84.70 31.42
N ILE A 5 1.78 -83.62 31.22
CA ILE A 5 2.16 -82.26 30.71
C ILE A 5 2.60 -82.09 29.23
N SER A 6 1.84 -81.29 28.45
CA SER A 6 2.18 -79.88 28.14
C SER A 6 1.37 -79.34 26.93
N GLN A 7 0.84 -78.14 27.09
CA GLN A 7 0.08 -77.40 26.07
C GLN A 7 1.00 -76.65 25.10
N ALA A 8 0.54 -76.37 23.87
CA ALA A 8 0.55 -75.02 23.26
C ALA A 8 0.04 -75.02 21.79
N THR A 9 -1.16 -74.45 21.62
CA THR A 9 -1.62 -73.44 20.62
C THR A 9 -1.36 -73.56 19.09
N LEU A 10 -2.50 -73.80 18.42
CA LEU A 10 -3.06 -73.31 17.14
C LEU A 10 -2.46 -72.11 16.40
N SER A 11 -2.47 -72.15 15.06
CA SER A 11 -2.94 -71.09 14.10
C SER A 11 -2.81 -71.64 12.66
N LYS A 12 -3.64 -71.45 11.61
CA LYS A 12 -4.62 -70.42 11.19
C LYS A 12 -5.56 -71.03 10.12
N PHE A 13 -6.84 -70.66 10.12
CA PHE A 13 -7.72 -70.68 8.94
C PHE A 13 -8.17 -69.25 8.64
N GLY A 14 -8.10 -68.85 7.37
CA GLY A 14 -8.44 -67.51 6.91
C GLY A 14 -9.93 -67.30 6.67
N VAL A 15 -10.37 -66.04 6.77
CA VAL A 15 -11.60 -65.55 6.14
C VAL A 15 -11.34 -64.14 5.60
N ASN A 16 -11.83 -63.91 4.39
CA ASN A 16 -11.69 -62.72 3.56
C ASN A 16 -12.17 -61.43 4.24
N ALA A 17 -11.41 -60.34 4.07
CA ALA A 17 -11.86 -58.97 4.35
C ALA A 17 -11.91 -58.16 3.04
N LEU A 18 -13.11 -57.64 2.77
CA LEU A 18 -13.48 -56.75 1.68
C LEU A 18 -12.63 -55.46 1.73
N LYS A 19 -11.90 -55.13 0.66
CA LYS A 19 -11.14 -53.87 0.56
C LYS A 19 -12.10 -52.73 0.24
N MET A 20 -12.51 -51.96 1.25
CA MET A 20 -13.10 -50.63 1.07
C MET A 20 -12.00 -49.65 0.68
N THR A 21 -11.98 -49.22 -0.58
CA THR A 21 -11.09 -48.15 -1.05
C THR A 21 -11.79 -46.82 -0.81
N THR A 22 -11.43 -46.13 0.27
CA THR A 22 -11.92 -44.77 0.54
C THR A 22 -11.24 -43.79 -0.41
N LEU A 23 -12.00 -43.20 -1.34
CA LEU A 23 -11.55 -42.11 -2.20
C LEU A 23 -11.57 -40.81 -1.37
N ILE A 24 -10.40 -40.36 -0.91
CA ILE A 24 -10.27 -39.05 -0.25
C ILE A 24 -10.21 -38.00 -1.37
N ALA A 25 -11.31 -37.31 -1.62
CA ALA A 25 -11.31 -36.12 -2.45
C ALA A 25 -10.57 -35.01 -1.69
N THR A 26 -9.33 -34.74 -2.09
CA THR A 26 -8.56 -33.58 -1.60
C THR A 26 -9.21 -32.32 -2.17
N VAL A 27 -9.99 -31.62 -1.34
CA VAL A 27 -10.42 -30.26 -1.64
C VAL A 27 -9.19 -29.36 -1.52
N SER A 28 -8.60 -28.99 -2.65
CA SER A 28 -7.56 -27.95 -2.68
C SER A 28 -8.20 -26.64 -2.27
N LEU A 29 -7.94 -26.18 -1.03
CA LEU A 29 -8.21 -24.81 -0.63
C LEU A 29 -7.32 -23.92 -1.50
N ALA A 30 -7.88 -23.29 -2.52
CA ALA A 30 -7.20 -22.21 -3.21
C ALA A 30 -6.95 -21.10 -2.16
N LEU A 31 -5.68 -20.74 -1.97
CA LEU A 31 -5.30 -19.58 -1.20
C LEU A 31 -5.88 -18.37 -1.93
N ILE A 32 -7.02 -17.87 -1.43
CA ILE A 32 -7.60 -16.63 -1.91
C ILE A 32 -6.68 -15.54 -1.35
N ASN A 33 -5.73 -15.06 -2.17
CA ASN A 33 -5.04 -13.83 -1.83
C ASN A 33 -6.12 -12.74 -1.80
N PRO A 34 -6.33 -12.02 -0.68
CA PRO A 34 -7.24 -10.90 -0.69
C PRO A 34 -6.71 -9.89 -1.72
N VAL A 35 -7.50 -9.64 -2.75
CA VAL A 35 -7.30 -8.45 -3.59
C VAL A 35 -7.39 -7.25 -2.65
N ALA A 36 -6.45 -6.30 -2.79
CA ALA A 36 -6.48 -5.03 -2.06
C ALA A 36 -7.91 -4.45 -2.13
N ALA A 37 -8.45 -3.98 -1.01
CA ALA A 37 -9.80 -3.42 -1.00
C ALA A 37 -9.81 -2.17 -1.88
N GLU A 38 -10.55 -2.15 -2.99
CA GLU A 38 -10.61 -0.97 -3.86
C GLU A 38 -11.23 0.24 -3.14
N ILE A 39 -10.68 1.42 -3.41
CA ILE A 39 -11.18 2.68 -2.85
C ILE A 39 -12.49 3.06 -3.56
N ASP A 40 -13.56 3.24 -2.78
CA ASP A 40 -14.82 3.84 -3.23
C ASP A 40 -14.73 5.38 -3.12
N PRO A 41 -14.62 6.13 -4.24
CA PRO A 41 -14.41 7.57 -4.19
C PRO A 41 -15.70 8.37 -3.93
N SER A 42 -16.87 7.73 -3.86
CA SER A 42 -18.18 8.40 -3.90
C SER A 42 -18.42 9.43 -2.78
N GLN A 43 -17.64 9.41 -1.71
CA GLN A 43 -17.76 10.32 -0.55
C GLN A 43 -16.46 11.10 -0.27
N LEU A 44 -15.52 11.15 -1.22
CA LEU A 44 -14.20 11.74 -0.99
C LEU A 44 -14.05 13.17 -1.55
N ASP A 45 -15.04 13.71 -2.25
CA ASP A 45 -14.97 14.99 -2.96
C ASP A 45 -14.64 16.21 -2.07
N ASP A 46 -14.99 16.16 -0.79
CA ASP A 46 -14.74 17.24 0.17
C ASP A 46 -13.30 17.26 0.71
N ILE A 47 -12.52 16.21 0.48
CA ILE A 47 -11.14 16.12 0.95
C ILE A 47 -10.28 17.09 0.13
N LYS A 48 -9.56 17.94 0.86
CA LYS A 48 -8.77 19.02 0.28
C LYS A 48 -7.82 18.50 -0.81
N ALA A 49 -7.93 19.07 -2.01
CA ALA A 49 -7.03 18.78 -3.14
C ALA A 49 -6.87 17.27 -3.44
N ILE A 50 -7.94 16.50 -3.24
CA ILE A 50 -7.92 15.06 -3.50
C ILE A 50 -7.76 14.76 -5.00
N LYS A 51 -7.03 13.68 -5.27
CA LYS A 51 -6.85 13.11 -6.59
C LYS A 51 -6.96 11.59 -6.48
N ILE A 52 -7.91 11.03 -7.22
CA ILE A 52 -8.06 9.59 -7.40
C ILE A 52 -7.17 9.17 -8.56
N ASN A 53 -6.06 8.47 -8.28
CA ASN A 53 -5.10 8.11 -9.33
C ASN A 53 -5.41 6.75 -9.94
N ASN A 54 -5.87 5.80 -9.12
CA ASN A 54 -6.40 4.51 -9.54
C ASN A 54 -7.28 3.93 -8.39
N THR A 55 -7.66 2.66 -8.48
CA THR A 55 -8.52 1.99 -7.49
C THR A 55 -7.84 1.76 -6.13
N GLN A 56 -6.52 1.94 -6.00
CA GLN A 56 -5.76 1.68 -4.77
C GLN A 56 -5.05 2.90 -4.22
N VAL A 57 -4.71 3.89 -5.04
CA VAL A 57 -3.90 5.05 -4.59
C VAL A 57 -4.61 6.36 -4.84
N ILE A 58 -4.80 7.10 -3.76
CA ILE A 58 -5.27 8.48 -3.77
C ILE A 58 -4.19 9.39 -3.20
N THR A 59 -4.11 10.62 -3.73
CA THR A 59 -3.27 11.66 -3.17
C THR A 59 -4.12 12.85 -2.72
N ALA A 60 -3.73 13.54 -1.64
CA ALA A 60 -4.51 14.67 -1.14
C ALA A 60 -3.69 15.75 -0.42
N GLY A 61 -4.35 16.86 -0.14
CA GLY A 61 -4.00 17.77 0.94
C GLY A 61 -4.32 17.18 2.31
N LEU A 62 -4.13 17.96 3.38
CA LEU A 62 -4.28 17.48 4.74
C LEU A 62 -5.76 17.21 5.04
N PRO A 63 -6.17 15.96 5.31
CA PRO A 63 -7.52 15.67 5.74
C PRO A 63 -7.80 16.27 7.11
N LYS A 64 -9.04 16.68 7.34
CA LYS A 64 -9.52 17.03 8.69
C LYS A 64 -9.63 15.78 9.55
N ALA A 65 -9.64 15.96 10.87
CA ALA A 65 -9.71 14.85 11.82
C ALA A 65 -10.92 13.93 11.57
N GLU A 66 -12.07 14.51 11.24
CA GLU A 66 -13.31 13.79 10.95
C GLU A 66 -13.30 13.05 9.60
N GLU A 67 -12.47 13.48 8.65
CA GLU A 67 -12.40 12.92 7.29
C GLU A 67 -11.65 11.57 7.26
N PHE A 68 -10.80 11.28 8.25
CA PHE A 68 -10.13 9.97 8.36
C PHE A 68 -11.11 8.80 8.49
N LYS A 69 -12.28 9.02 9.10
CA LYS A 69 -13.33 8.00 9.14
C LYS A 69 -13.93 7.76 7.76
N THR A 70 -14.16 8.82 6.98
CA THR A 70 -14.64 8.72 5.60
C THR A 70 -13.63 7.98 4.72
N LEU A 71 -12.34 8.29 4.86
CA LEU A 71 -11.25 7.59 4.17
C LEU A 71 -11.22 6.10 4.51
N GLN A 72 -11.36 5.75 5.78
CA GLN A 72 -11.44 4.35 6.22
C GLN A 72 -12.66 3.63 5.63
N GLN A 73 -13.83 4.29 5.63
CA GLN A 73 -15.06 3.72 5.08
C GLN A 73 -14.99 3.55 3.56
N ALA A 74 -14.25 4.42 2.88
CA ALA A 74 -13.95 4.32 1.46
C ALA A 74 -12.94 3.20 1.14
N GLY A 75 -12.31 2.56 2.13
CA GLY A 75 -11.39 1.43 1.92
C GLY A 75 -9.92 1.77 2.03
N VAL A 76 -9.54 2.98 2.47
CA VAL A 76 -8.13 3.29 2.77
C VAL A 76 -7.64 2.40 3.91
N GLU A 77 -6.50 1.73 3.70
CA GLU A 77 -5.85 0.85 4.67
C GLU A 77 -4.54 1.46 5.22
N VAL A 78 -3.90 2.35 4.46
CA VAL A 78 -2.63 3.00 4.81
C VAL A 78 -2.69 4.49 4.55
N VAL A 79 -2.23 5.29 5.52
CA VAL A 79 -2.03 6.73 5.39
C VAL A 79 -0.54 7.05 5.46
N ILE A 80 0.00 7.65 4.40
CA ILE A 80 1.38 8.13 4.30
C ILE A 80 1.37 9.65 4.38
N ASN A 81 1.88 10.21 5.48
CA ASN A 81 1.98 11.65 5.72
C ASN A 81 3.36 12.19 5.34
N LEU A 82 3.40 13.13 4.40
CA LEU A 82 4.63 13.79 3.95
C LEU A 82 4.89 15.16 4.64
N ILE A 83 4.24 15.44 5.76
CA ILE A 83 4.40 16.68 6.53
C ILE A 83 5.44 16.47 7.64
N PRO A 84 6.53 17.28 7.68
CA PRO A 84 7.46 17.29 8.81
C PRO A 84 6.79 17.68 10.12
N LYS A 85 7.23 17.10 11.25
CA LYS A 85 6.63 17.37 12.57
C LYS A 85 6.72 18.82 13.02
N ASN A 86 7.75 19.53 12.55
CA ASN A 86 7.95 20.95 12.83
C ASN A 86 7.12 21.88 11.93
N ASN A 87 6.36 21.34 10.97
CA ASN A 87 5.54 22.14 10.08
C ASN A 87 4.28 22.64 10.81
N PRO A 88 3.84 23.90 10.60
CA PRO A 88 2.60 24.41 11.21
C PRO A 88 1.33 23.65 10.85
N ASN A 89 1.31 22.93 9.73
CA ASN A 89 0.18 22.08 9.32
C ASN A 89 0.28 20.66 9.88
N TYR A 90 1.31 20.31 10.65
CA TYR A 90 1.43 18.97 11.21
C TYR A 90 0.33 18.73 12.27
N LEU A 91 -0.51 17.73 12.04
CA LEU A 91 -1.56 17.34 12.97
C LEU A 91 -0.98 16.33 13.98
N ALA A 92 -0.69 16.79 15.21
CA ALA A 92 -0.01 15.98 16.22
C ALA A 92 -0.70 14.64 16.53
N GLN A 93 -2.04 14.63 16.53
CA GLN A 93 -2.83 13.42 16.78
C GLN A 93 -3.13 12.57 15.54
N GLU A 94 -2.60 12.90 14.36
CA GLU A 94 -2.94 12.21 13.11
C GLU A 94 -2.68 10.71 13.17
N SER A 95 -1.50 10.30 13.65
CA SER A 95 -1.16 8.89 13.84
C SER A 95 -2.17 8.16 14.73
N GLN A 96 -2.62 8.80 15.81
CA GLN A 96 -3.62 8.22 16.71
C GLN A 96 -4.98 8.10 16.01
N LEU A 97 -5.44 9.15 15.33
CA LEU A 97 -6.72 9.15 14.60
C LEU A 97 -6.77 8.05 13.53
N VAL A 98 -5.67 7.87 12.79
CA VAL A 98 -5.56 6.84 11.75
C VAL A 98 -5.55 5.44 12.37
N THR A 99 -4.72 5.23 13.40
CA THR A 99 -4.56 3.90 14.01
C THR A 99 -5.78 3.46 14.84
N ASP A 100 -6.50 4.39 15.47
CA ASP A 100 -7.77 4.10 16.17
C ASP A 100 -8.87 3.59 15.23
N LEU A 101 -8.79 3.95 13.95
CA LEU A 101 -9.69 3.47 12.90
C LEU A 101 -9.22 2.13 12.27
N GLY A 102 -8.11 1.57 12.76
CA GLY A 102 -7.55 0.30 12.28
C GLY A 102 -6.70 0.42 11.01
N MET A 103 -6.43 1.63 10.54
CA MET A 103 -5.53 1.89 9.40
C MET A 103 -4.07 1.93 9.85
N LYS A 104 -3.14 1.70 8.92
CA LYS A 104 -1.70 1.88 9.13
C LYS A 104 -1.30 3.34 8.92
N TYR A 105 -0.27 3.79 9.64
CA TYR A 105 0.23 5.14 9.57
C TYR A 105 1.73 5.17 9.33
N GLU A 106 2.16 5.90 8.32
CA GLU A 106 3.57 6.13 8.00
C GLU A 106 3.82 7.63 7.87
N ASN A 107 4.95 8.13 8.39
CA ASN A 107 5.34 9.52 8.26
C ASN A 107 6.75 9.64 7.70
N ILE A 108 6.87 10.34 6.58
CA ILE A 108 8.13 10.63 5.90
C ILE A 108 8.25 12.16 5.87
N GLU A 109 9.21 12.70 6.62
CA GLU A 109 9.28 14.13 6.90
C GLU A 109 9.96 14.90 5.74
N VAL A 110 9.21 15.18 4.67
CA VAL A 110 9.73 15.86 3.48
C VAL A 110 9.79 17.39 3.67
N ASP A 111 10.99 17.94 3.74
CA ASP A 111 11.20 19.40 3.76
C ASP A 111 10.78 20.02 2.42
N TRP A 112 9.98 21.09 2.47
CA TRP A 112 9.52 21.77 1.26
C TRP A 112 10.64 22.53 0.51
N GLN A 113 11.57 23.09 1.25
CA GLN A 113 12.67 23.90 0.73
C GLN A 113 13.86 23.05 0.32
N GLN A 114 13.99 21.84 0.88
CA GLN A 114 15.10 20.93 0.63
C GLN A 114 14.59 19.48 0.51
N PRO A 115 13.77 19.16 -0.50
CA PRO A 115 13.36 17.77 -0.71
C PRO A 115 14.54 16.96 -1.25
N THR A 116 14.69 15.72 -0.80
CA THR A 116 15.88 14.90 -1.09
C THR A 116 15.55 13.62 -1.84
N ILE A 117 16.58 13.02 -2.48
CA ILE A 117 16.44 11.70 -3.11
C ILE A 117 16.22 10.63 -2.04
N GLU A 118 16.82 10.79 -0.87
CA GLU A 118 16.68 9.90 0.27
C GLU A 118 15.22 9.84 0.77
N ASP A 119 14.53 10.98 0.81
CA ASP A 119 13.08 11.03 1.13
C ASP A 119 12.26 10.24 0.12
N VAL A 120 12.60 10.37 -1.17
CA VAL A 120 11.93 9.67 -2.28
C VAL A 120 12.18 8.16 -2.18
N GLU A 121 13.41 7.74 -1.90
CA GLU A 121 13.75 6.32 -1.70
C GLU A 121 13.04 5.73 -0.49
N GLN A 122 12.95 6.48 0.61
CA GLN A 122 12.15 6.08 1.77
C GLN A 122 10.67 5.91 1.39
N PHE A 123 10.13 6.84 0.60
CA PHE A 123 8.76 6.74 0.11
C PHE A 123 8.54 5.51 -0.77
N PHE A 124 9.47 5.18 -1.67
CA PHE A 124 9.38 3.97 -2.50
C PHE A 124 9.35 2.71 -1.64
N MET A 125 10.24 2.61 -0.64
CA MET A 125 10.23 1.47 0.29
C MET A 125 8.90 1.32 1.03
N VAL A 126 8.31 2.43 1.48
CA VAL A 126 7.01 2.41 2.17
C VAL A 126 5.89 1.98 1.21
N MET A 127 5.83 2.54 0.00
CA MET A 127 4.86 2.14 -1.03
C MET A 127 4.97 0.66 -1.37
N ASP A 128 6.19 0.16 -1.60
CA ASP A 128 6.44 -1.24 -1.92
C ASP A 128 6.03 -2.18 -0.79
N SER A 129 6.24 -1.78 0.47
CA SER A 129 5.83 -2.56 1.66
C SER A 129 4.31 -2.65 1.85
N HIS A 130 3.55 -1.86 1.09
CA HIS A 130 2.10 -1.75 1.15
C HIS A 130 1.43 -1.90 -0.23
N ASN A 131 2.11 -2.52 -1.20
CA ASN A 131 1.62 -2.63 -2.57
C ASN A 131 0.34 -3.50 -2.73
N ASP A 132 -0.05 -4.22 -1.69
CA ASP A 132 -1.29 -5.00 -1.58
C ASP A 132 -2.40 -4.25 -0.83
N LYS A 133 -2.25 -2.94 -0.60
CA LYS A 133 -3.13 -2.10 0.20
C LYS A 133 -3.63 -0.88 -0.56
N SER A 134 -4.78 -0.39 -0.11
CA SER A 134 -5.27 0.92 -0.52
C SER A 134 -4.63 2.04 0.31
N ILE A 135 -4.00 2.98 -0.37
CA ILE A 135 -3.09 3.98 0.18
C ILE A 135 -3.62 5.39 -0.08
N LEU A 136 -3.68 6.18 1.00
CA LEU A 136 -3.67 7.64 0.92
C LEU A 136 -2.24 8.15 1.10
N VAL A 137 -1.72 8.90 0.13
CA VAL A 137 -0.52 9.73 0.32
C VAL A 137 -0.96 11.18 0.45
N HIS A 138 -0.60 11.86 1.53
CA HIS A 138 -1.02 13.25 1.71
C HIS A 138 0.09 14.16 2.20
N CYS A 139 -0.12 15.45 1.98
CA CYS A 139 0.65 16.52 2.61
C CYS A 139 -0.25 17.73 2.85
N ALA A 140 0.27 18.93 3.09
CA ALA A 140 -0.60 20.08 3.38
C ALA A 140 -1.57 20.46 2.22
N ALA A 141 -1.15 20.26 0.97
CA ALA A 141 -1.89 20.73 -0.21
C ALA A 141 -1.67 19.86 -1.47
N ASN A 142 -1.31 18.59 -1.31
CA ASN A 142 -1.05 17.62 -2.37
C ASN A 142 0.16 17.91 -3.31
N TYR A 143 0.96 18.96 -3.10
CA TYR A 143 2.16 19.19 -3.92
C TYR A 143 3.20 18.07 -3.74
N ARG A 144 3.61 17.81 -2.48
CA ARG A 144 4.58 16.74 -2.17
C ARG A 144 4.04 15.36 -2.55
N ALA A 145 2.79 15.08 -2.19
CA ALA A 145 2.17 13.78 -2.38
C ALA A 145 2.03 13.42 -3.88
N SER A 146 1.50 14.33 -4.70
CA SER A 146 1.47 14.13 -6.16
C SER A 146 2.86 13.99 -6.78
N ALA A 147 3.84 14.81 -6.37
CA ALA A 147 5.21 14.73 -6.90
C ALA A 147 5.88 13.39 -6.55
N PHE A 148 5.77 12.95 -5.30
CA PHE A 148 6.34 11.68 -4.84
C PHE A 148 5.66 10.48 -5.51
N TYR A 149 4.33 10.51 -5.64
CA TYR A 149 3.60 9.45 -6.34
C TYR A 149 3.93 9.40 -7.84
N TYR A 150 4.06 10.56 -8.51
CA TYR A 150 4.54 10.63 -9.89
C TYR A 150 5.93 10.00 -10.04
N LEU A 151 6.87 10.30 -9.12
CA LEU A 151 8.20 9.70 -9.15
C LEU A 151 8.16 8.19 -8.93
N TYR A 152 7.31 7.71 -8.02
CA TYR A 152 7.11 6.28 -7.82
C TYR A 152 6.68 5.61 -9.12
N LEU A 153 5.61 6.10 -9.77
CA LEU A 153 5.15 5.58 -11.05
C LEU A 153 6.25 5.57 -12.13
N ALA A 154 7.03 6.66 -12.23
CA ALA A 154 8.13 6.77 -13.19
C ALA A 154 9.19 5.67 -13.01
N THR A 155 9.46 5.28 -11.77
CA THR A 155 10.44 4.22 -11.45
C THR A 155 9.90 2.80 -11.62
N GLN A 156 8.58 2.62 -11.65
CA GLN A 156 7.93 1.32 -11.92
C GLN A 156 7.87 0.98 -13.42
N GLY A 157 8.56 1.75 -14.27
CA GLY A 157 8.55 1.56 -15.73
C GLY A 157 7.24 1.97 -16.40
N ILE A 158 6.38 2.72 -15.69
CA ILE A 158 5.16 3.29 -16.25
C ILE A 158 5.53 4.53 -17.04
N ASP A 159 5.03 4.63 -18.27
CA ASP A 159 5.18 5.84 -19.07
C ASP A 159 4.30 6.95 -18.48
N VAL A 160 4.90 7.75 -17.61
CA VAL A 160 4.28 8.90 -16.96
C VAL A 160 4.47 10.19 -17.77
N SER A 161 4.65 10.11 -19.09
CA SER A 161 4.74 11.29 -19.95
C SER A 161 3.37 11.80 -20.42
N GLY A 162 3.34 13.00 -21.01
CA GLY A 162 2.13 13.59 -21.60
C GLY A 162 0.97 13.69 -20.62
N GLN A 163 -0.18 13.13 -21.00
CA GLN A 163 -1.42 13.23 -20.22
C GLN A 163 -1.31 12.65 -18.81
N MET A 164 -0.51 11.60 -18.60
CA MET A 164 -0.36 10.98 -17.28
C MET A 164 0.46 11.88 -16.34
N LEU A 165 1.43 12.62 -16.88
CA LEU A 165 2.17 13.65 -16.15
C LEU A 165 1.23 14.75 -15.68
N ASP A 166 0.48 15.33 -16.61
CA ASP A 166 -0.44 16.44 -16.37
C ASP A 166 -1.52 16.05 -15.36
N ASP A 167 -2.02 14.81 -15.45
CA ASP A 167 -3.07 14.32 -14.57
C ASP A 167 -2.56 14.08 -13.14
N THR A 168 -1.43 13.38 -12.98
CA THR A 168 -0.84 13.07 -11.67
C THR A 168 -0.38 14.33 -10.94
N LEU A 169 0.23 15.27 -11.67
CA LEU A 169 0.74 16.52 -11.11
C LEU A 169 -0.26 17.69 -11.19
N SER A 170 -1.52 17.43 -11.54
CA SER A 170 -2.56 18.47 -11.59
C SER A 170 -2.68 19.38 -10.35
N PRO A 171 -2.37 18.94 -9.10
CA PRO A 171 -2.35 19.84 -7.94
C PRO A 171 -1.37 21.01 -8.05
N TRP A 172 -0.36 20.90 -8.91
CA TRP A 172 0.63 21.94 -9.18
C TRP A 172 0.13 23.02 -10.14
N GLY A 173 -1.02 22.84 -10.78
CA GLY A 173 -1.57 23.77 -11.75
C GLY A 173 -0.67 23.93 -12.97
N ASP A 174 -0.30 25.18 -13.30
CA ASP A 174 0.68 25.45 -14.34
C ASP A 174 2.07 25.00 -13.87
N LEU A 175 2.53 23.85 -14.37
CA LEU A 175 3.80 23.25 -13.98
C LEU A 175 5.00 24.13 -14.33
N GLN A 176 4.97 24.82 -15.46
CA GLN A 176 6.07 25.69 -15.87
C GLN A 176 6.23 26.85 -14.88
N GLN A 177 5.14 27.50 -14.50
CA GLN A 177 5.14 28.58 -13.51
C GLN A 177 5.50 28.06 -12.12
N SER A 178 4.95 26.91 -11.73
CA SER A 178 5.22 26.31 -10.42
C SER A 178 6.67 25.88 -10.26
N PHE A 179 7.32 25.35 -11.30
CA PHE A 179 8.74 25.01 -11.26
C PHE A 179 9.66 26.23 -11.30
N VAL A 180 9.27 27.32 -11.95
CA VAL A 180 9.97 28.61 -11.80
C VAL A 180 9.90 29.10 -10.35
N LYS A 181 8.75 28.92 -9.69
CA LYS A 181 8.55 29.33 -8.29
C LYS A 181 9.24 28.41 -7.28
N TYR A 182 9.31 27.12 -7.57
CA TYR A 182 9.83 26.07 -6.70
C TYR A 182 10.88 25.20 -7.42
N PRO A 183 12.02 25.79 -7.83
CA PRO A 183 13.00 25.11 -8.69
C PRO A 183 13.62 23.86 -8.05
N GLN A 184 13.68 23.79 -6.72
CA GLN A 184 14.18 22.62 -6.00
C GLN A 184 13.36 21.35 -6.27
N TRP A 185 12.05 21.51 -6.56
CA TRP A 185 11.18 20.37 -6.88
C TRP A 185 11.37 19.90 -8.32
N GLN A 186 11.61 20.83 -9.25
CA GLN A 186 12.01 20.45 -10.61
C GLN A 186 13.33 19.69 -10.60
N GLN A 187 14.32 20.21 -9.86
CA GLN A 187 15.64 19.59 -9.74
C GLN A 187 15.52 18.17 -9.16
N LEU A 188 14.77 17.98 -8.07
CA LEU A 188 14.52 16.66 -7.51
C LEU A 188 13.94 15.70 -8.54
N ILE A 189 12.93 16.14 -9.30
CA ILE A 189 12.28 15.29 -10.31
C ILE A 189 13.28 14.88 -11.40
N GLU A 190 14.09 15.81 -11.87
CA GLU A 190 15.11 15.56 -12.89
C GLU A 190 16.19 14.61 -12.36
N ASP A 191 16.67 14.82 -11.14
CA ASP A 191 17.70 13.99 -10.51
C ASP A 191 17.23 12.55 -10.29
N VAL A 192 16.01 12.36 -9.78
CA VAL A 192 15.43 11.03 -9.61
C VAL A 192 15.24 10.36 -10.98
N LYS A 193 14.68 11.05 -11.98
CA LYS A 193 14.54 10.48 -13.32
C LYS A 193 15.89 10.10 -13.92
N HIS A 194 16.93 10.90 -13.73
CA HIS A 194 18.27 10.58 -14.19
C HIS A 194 18.83 9.33 -13.49
N LYS A 195 18.67 9.23 -12.16
CA LYS A 195 19.13 8.10 -11.35
C LYS A 195 18.48 6.76 -11.74
N TYR A 196 17.20 6.78 -12.12
CA TYR A 196 16.41 5.58 -12.41
C TYR A 196 16.17 5.32 -13.91
N SER A 197 16.70 6.15 -14.81
CA SER A 197 16.61 5.88 -16.25
C SER A 197 17.46 4.65 -16.62
N PRO A 198 16.96 3.73 -17.47
CA PRO A 198 17.80 2.67 -18.02
C PRO A 198 18.95 3.29 -18.81
N GLN A 199 20.18 2.94 -18.45
CA GLN A 199 21.40 3.35 -19.16
C GLN A 199 21.52 2.68 -20.52
#